data_AF-A0A1G8J499-F1
#
_entry.id   AF-A0A1G8J499-F1
#
_cell.length_a   1.000
_cell.length_b   1.000
_cell.length_c   1.000
_cell.angle_alpha   90.00
_cell.angle_beta   90.00
_cell.angle_gamma   90.00
#
_symmetry.space_group_name_H-M   'P 1'
#
loop_
_entity.id
_entity.type
_entity.pdbx_description
1 polymer ?
#
loop_
_entity_poly.entity_id
_entity_poly.type
_entity_poly.pdbx_seq_one_letter_code
_entity_poly.pdbx_strand_id
1 'polypeptide(L)' 'MNFSLLVRIIPGVLTVIVVLILFYMGVVNIRGVEGGAYGMLAFFLIIFAITSFIIAKKALKQVKYDL' A
#
# COMPACT_ATOMS: atom_id res chain seq x y z
N MET A 1 24.00 2.80 -3.54
CA MET A 1 23.26 2.34 -4.74
C MET A 1 22.16 3.35 -5.05
N ASN A 2 22.29 4.13 -6.14
CA ASN A 2 21.27 5.08 -6.58
C ASN A 2 20.11 4.32 -7.24
N PHE A 3 19.25 3.71 -6.41
CA PHE A 3 17.99 3.17 -6.91
C PHE A 3 17.13 4.34 -7.35
N SER A 4 16.87 4.40 -8.66
CA SER A 4 15.99 5.42 -9.26
C SER A 4 14.69 5.51 -8.46
N LEU A 5 14.25 6.75 -8.17
CA LEU A 5 13.06 7.03 -7.37
C LEU A 5 11.83 6.20 -7.80
N LEU A 6 11.75 5.87 -9.09
CA LEU A 6 10.74 4.99 -9.65
C LEU A 6 10.72 3.60 -8.99
N VAL A 7 11.87 2.95 -8.81
CA VAL A 7 11.97 1.62 -8.18
C VAL A 7 11.51 1.65 -6.73
N ARG A 8 11.72 2.78 -6.04
CA ARG A 8 11.29 2.98 -4.66
C ARG A 8 9.77 3.17 -4.51
N ILE A 9 9.10 3.64 -5.56
CA ILE A 9 7.65 3.90 -5.58
C ILE A 9 6.85 2.63 -5.97
N ILE A 10 7.46 1.69 -6.70
CA ILE A 10 6.87 0.40 -7.10
C ILE A 10 6.13 -0.32 -5.95
N PRO A 11 6.73 -0.58 -4.78
CA PRO A 11 6.04 -1.31 -3.71
C PRO A 11 4.80 -0.57 -3.17
N GLY A 12 4.78 0.76 -3.24
CA GLY A 12 3.63 1.58 -2.85
C GLY A 12 2.48 1.48 -3.85
N VAL A 13 2.77 1.57 -5.16
CA VAL A 13 1.74 1.43 -6.20
C VAL A 13 1.17 0.02 -6.21
N LEU A 14 2.03 -0.99 -6.04
CA LEU A 14 1.61 -2.40 -6.00
C LEU A 14 0.66 -2.67 -4.82
N THR A 15 0.92 -2.08 -3.65
CA THR A 15 0.03 -2.22 -2.49
C THR A 15 -1.33 -1.59 -2.70
N VAL A 16 -1.43 -0.43 -3.38
CA VAL A 16 -2.73 0.17 -3.72
C VAL A 16 -3.55 -0.72 -4.64
N ILE A 17 -2.92 -1.30 -5.67
CA ILE A 17 -3.58 -2.20 -6.61
C ILE A 17 -4.12 -3.44 -5.90
N VAL A 18 -3.31 -4.03 -5.01
CA VAL A 18 -3.71 -5.21 -4.23
C VAL A 18 -4.91 -4.90 -3.33
N VAL A 19 -4.93 -3.75 -2.64
CA VAL A 19 -6.08 -3.30 -1.83
C VAL A 19 -7.36 -3.23 -2.66
N LEU A 20 -7.32 -2.61 -3.84
CA LEU A 20 -8.49 -2.44 -4.70
C LEU A 20 -9.06 -3.80 -5.14
N ILE A 21 -8.19 -4.73 -5.51
CA ILE A 21 -8.59 -6.08 -5.95
C ILE A 21 -9.20 -6.87 -4.79
N LEU A 22 -8.58 -6.86 -3.62
CA LEU A 22 -9.07 -7.56 -2.42
C LEU A 22 -10.42 -7.02 -1.95
N PHE A 23 -10.57 -5.69 -1.98
CA PHE A 23 -11.83 -5.05 -1.61
C PHE A 23 -12.94 -5.41 -2.60
N TYR A 24 -12.64 -5.41 -3.91
CA TYR A 24 -13.59 -5.83 -4.94
C TYR A 24 -13.96 -7.32 -4.79
N MET A 25 -13.00 -8.20 -4.55
CA MET A 25 -13.27 -9.63 -4.30
C MET A 25 -14.16 -9.82 -3.07
N GLY A 26 -13.85 -9.15 -1.96
CA GLY A 26 -14.57 -9.28 -0.69
C GLY A 26 -15.98 -8.70 -0.70
N VAL A 27 -16.26 -7.70 -1.54
CA VAL A 27 -17.61 -7.10 -1.66
C VAL A 27 -18.44 -7.76 -2.76
N VAL A 28 -17.83 -8.08 -3.90
CA VAL A 28 -18.56 -8.45 -5.13
C VAL A 28 -18.57 -9.96 -5.38
N ASN A 29 -17.44 -10.64 -5.21
CA ASN A 29 -17.31 -12.06 -5.58
C ASN A 29 -17.59 -13.01 -4.42
N ILE A 30 -16.99 -12.74 -3.26
CA ILE A 30 -17.05 -13.65 -2.11
C ILE A 30 -17.91 -12.99 -1.04
N ARG A 31 -19.17 -13.44 -0.94
CA ARG A 31 -20.17 -12.92 0.00
C ARG A 31 -20.19 -13.78 1.27
N GLY A 32 -20.42 -13.17 2.43
CA GLY A 32 -20.45 -13.89 3.72
C GLY A 32 -19.18 -13.68 4.54
N VAL A 33 -18.85 -14.62 5.43
CA VAL A 33 -17.74 -14.51 6.40
C VAL A 33 -16.38 -14.36 5.68
N GLU A 34 -16.22 -15.06 4.56
CA GLU A 34 -15.01 -15.03 3.74
C GLU A 34 -14.78 -13.66 3.10
N GLY A 35 -15.85 -12.99 2.64
CA GLY A 35 -15.80 -11.59 2.19
C GLY A 35 -15.41 -10.62 3.30
N GLY A 36 -15.90 -10.89 4.52
CA GLY A 36 -15.49 -10.17 5.72
C GLY A 36 -14.00 -10.28 6.01
N ALA A 37 -13.38 -11.44 5.80
CA ALA A 37 -11.95 -11.64 5.93
C ALA A 37 -11.14 -10.81 4.92
N TYR A 38 -11.61 -10.73 3.67
CA TYR A 38 -11.01 -9.84 2.65
C TYR A 38 -11.14 -8.36 3.02
N GLY A 39 -12.28 -7.94 3.59
CA GLY A 39 -12.46 -6.58 4.11
C GLY A 39 -11.52 -6.27 5.28
N MET A 40 -11.35 -7.21 6.21
CA MET A 40 -10.41 -7.08 7.34
C MET A 40 -8.97 -7.00 6.84
N LEU A 41 -8.60 -7.83 5.86
CA LEU A 41 -7.27 -7.82 5.26
C LEU A 41 -7.00 -6.51 4.50
N ALA A 42 -8.00 -5.97 3.78
CA ALA A 42 -7.92 -4.66 3.14
C ALA A 42 -7.71 -3.53 4.15
N PHE A 43 -8.37 -3.58 5.32
CA PHE A 43 -8.18 -2.61 6.40
C PHE A 43 -6.73 -2.55 6.89
N PHE A 44 -6.11 -3.70 7.15
CA PHE A 44 -4.69 -3.75 7.53
C PHE A 44 -3.76 -3.23 6.43
N LEU A 45 -4.02 -3.56 5.16
CA LEU A 45 -3.21 -3.07 4.06
C LEU A 45 -3.30 -1.54 3.88
N ILE A 46 -4.46 -0.94 4.15
CA ILE A 46 -4.61 0.54 4.10
C ILE A 46 -3.72 1.19 5.16
N ILE A 47 -3.73 0.69 6.40
CA ILE A 47 -2.88 1.22 7.49
C ILE A 47 -1.40 1.05 7.14
N PHE A 48 -1.03 -0.12 6.60
CA PHE A 48 0.32 -0.39 6.14
C PHE A 48 0.75 0.58 5.02
N ALA A 49 -0.12 0.81 4.02
CA ALA A 49 0.16 1.73 2.91
C ALA A 49 0.36 3.17 3.40
N ILE A 50 -0.50 3.65 4.33
CA ILE A 50 -0.36 4.98 4.95
C ILE A 50 0.99 5.08 5.69
N THR A 51 1.33 4.08 6.50
CA THR A 51 2.58 4.06 7.27
C THR A 51 3.81 4.06 6.37
N SER A 52 3.80 3.22 5.32
CA SER A 52 4.85 3.15 4.31
C SER A 52 5.01 4.48 3.58
N PHE A 53 3.90 5.15 3.22
CA PHE A 53 3.93 6.45 2.56
C PHE A 53 4.50 7.55 3.47
N ILE A 54 4.17 7.55 4.76
CA ILE A 54 4.73 8.49 5.74
C ILE A 54 6.25 8.29 5.87
N ILE A 55 6.72 7.05 5.99
CA ILE A 55 8.14 6.72 6.07
C ILE A 55 8.86 7.14 4.78
N ALA A 56 8.28 6.83 3.61
CA ALA A 56 8.82 7.21 2.31
C ALA A 56 8.93 8.75 2.18
N LYS A 57 7.90 9.51 2.55
CA LYS A 57 7.94 11.00 2.57
C LYS A 57 9.03 11.52 3.48
N LYS A 58 9.19 10.95 4.68
CA LYS A 58 10.20 11.38 5.66
C LYS A 58 11.61 11.15 5.12
N ALA A 59 11.83 10.04 4.43
CA ALA A 59 13.12 9.72 3.82
C ALA A 59 13.39 10.48 2.51
N LEU A 60 12.36 10.85 1.73
CA LEU A 60 12.51 11.76 0.58
C LEU A 60 12.84 13.18 1.05
N LYS A 61 12.26 13.61 2.18
CA LYS A 61 12.62 14.86 2.86
C LYS A 61 14.09 14.85 3.26
N GLN A 62 14.58 13.81 3.92
CA GLN A 62 15.99 13.68 4.34
C GLN A 62 16.98 13.78 3.16
N VAL A 63 16.70 13.12 2.04
CA VAL A 63 17.56 13.20 0.83
C VAL A 63 17.66 14.62 0.26
N LYS A 64 16.62 15.46 0.43
CA LYS A 64 16.63 16.85 -0.05
C LYS A 64 17.46 17.80 0.83
N TYR A 65 17.75 17.45 2.09
CA TYR A 65 18.58 18.27 2.99
C TYR A 65 20.06 17.82 3.04
N ASP A 66 20.36 16.66 2.45
CA ASP A 66 21.72 16.12 2.30
C ASP A 66 22.37 16.50 0.94
N LEU A 67 21.68 17.34 0.14
CA LEU A 67 22.11 17.84 -1.17
C LEU A 67 22.30 19.36 -1.12
#